data_AF-A0A7V5HZ33-F1
#
_entry.id   AF-A0A7V5HZ33-F1
#
_cell.length_a   1.000
_cell.length_b   1.000
_cell.length_c   1.000
_cell.angle_alpha   90.00
_cell.angle_beta   90.00
_cell.angle_gamma   90.00
#
_symmetry.space_group_name_H-M   'P 1'
#
loop_
_entity.id
_entity.type
_entity.pdbx_description
1 polymer ?
#
loop_
_entity_poly.entity_id
_entity_poly.type
_entity_poly.pdbx_seq_one_letter_code
_entity_poly.pdbx_strand_id
1 'polypeptide(L)' 'MTKVISIATRSRTEFIDVTSRVEEVVEKSGVENGICFIFSPHTTAGVTINEGADPSVREDIIYQLNK' A
#
# COMPACT_ATOMS: atom_id res chain seq x y z
N MET A 1 -7.39 -3.26 16.93
CA MET A 1 -5.99 -3.72 17.06
C MET A 1 -5.17 -3.02 15.99
N THR A 2 -4.05 -2.39 16.33
CA THR A 2 -3.20 -1.70 15.34
C THR A 2 -1.96 -2.54 15.09
N LYS A 3 -1.62 -2.78 13.83
CA LYS A 3 -0.40 -3.49 13.40
C LYS A 3 0.43 -2.55 12.53
N VAL A 4 1.75 -2.62 12.71
CA VAL A 4 2.71 -1.85 11.92
C VAL A 4 3.31 -2.75 10.85
N ILE A 5 3.25 -2.28 9.61
CA ILE A 5 3.83 -2.94 8.44
C ILE A 5 5.02 -2.09 7.98
N SER A 6 6.25 -2.55 8.23
CA SER A 6 7.46 -1.81 7.81
C SER A 6 7.72 -1.96 6.32
N ILE A 7 7.92 -0.84 5.62
CA ILE A 7 8.15 -0.80 4.17
C ILE A 7 9.52 -0.20 3.91
N ALA A 8 10.34 -0.87 3.11
CA ALA A 8 11.62 -0.36 2.65
C ALA A 8 11.48 0.07 1.18
N THR A 9 11.73 1.34 0.90
CA THR A 9 11.72 1.91 -0.45
C THR A 9 13.13 1.91 -1.06
N ARG A 10 13.21 1.92 -2.38
CA ARG A 10 14.47 1.85 -3.14
C ARG A 10 14.64 3.00 -4.13
N SER A 11 13.59 3.76 -4.40
CA SER A 11 13.62 4.93 -5.28
C SER A 11 12.89 6.12 -4.67
N ARG A 12 13.06 7.30 -5.28
CA ARG A 12 12.42 8.56 -4.83
C ARG A 12 10.89 8.50 -4.91
N THR A 13 10.36 7.85 -5.94
CA THR A 13 8.92 7.66 -6.17
C THR A 13 8.71 6.20 -6.53
N GLU A 14 8.00 5.47 -5.68
CA GLU A 14 7.84 4.01 -5.78
C GLU A 14 6.42 3.62 -5.38
N PHE A 15 5.82 2.70 -6.13
CA PHE A 15 4.60 2.02 -5.74
C PHE A 15 4.97 0.64 -5.23
N ILE A 16 4.63 0.35 -3.97
CA ILE A 16 4.87 -0.94 -3.33
C ILE A 16 3.52 -1.55 -3.01
N ASP A 17 3.24 -2.72 -3.59
CA ASP A 17 2.05 -3.49 -3.25
C ASP A 17 2.19 -4.08 -1.84
N VAL A 18 1.23 -3.76 -0.98
CA VAL A 18 1.15 -4.23 0.41
C VAL A 18 -0.04 -5.15 0.66
N THR A 19 -0.78 -5.53 -0.38
CA THR A 19 -2.05 -6.26 -0.29
C THR A 19 -1.90 -7.55 0.51
N SER A 20 -0.94 -8.41 0.13
CA SER A 20 -0.68 -9.68 0.83
C SER A 20 -0.31 -9.51 2.31
N ARG A 21 0.38 -8.42 2.65
CA ARG A 21 0.78 -8.11 4.04
C ARG A 21 -0.40 -7.60 4.86
N VAL A 22 -1.32 -6.87 4.23
CA VAL A 22 -2.57 -6.44 4.85
C VAL A 22 -3.50 -7.63 5.04
N GLU A 23 -3.62 -8.51 4.04
CA GLU A 23 -4.39 -9.76 4.13
C GLU A 23 -3.93 -10.64 5.30
N GLU A 24 -2.62 -10.84 5.46
CA GLU A 24 -2.05 -11.59 6.58
C GLU A 24 -2.42 -10.97 7.94
N VAL A 25 -2.46 -9.64 8.04
CA VAL A 25 -2.86 -8.94 9.26
C VAL A 25 -4.36 -9.11 9.54
N VAL A 26 -5.19 -9.03 8.51
CA VAL A 26 -6.65 -9.22 8.62
C VAL A 26 -6.96 -10.67 9.01
N GLU A 27 -6.35 -11.66 8.36
CA GLU A 27 -6.53 -13.08 8.68
C GLU A 27 -6.16 -13.38 10.14
N LYS A 28 -4.99 -12.91 10.60
CA LYS A 28 -4.55 -13.07 11.99
C LYS A 28 -5.41 -12.33 13.01
N SER A 29 -6.21 -11.36 12.59
CA SER A 29 -7.12 -10.65 13.49
C SER A 29 -8.36 -11.48 13.84
N GLY A 30 -8.70 -12.49 13.04
CA GLY A 30 -9.92 -13.29 13.20
C GLY A 30 -11.23 -12.52 12.94
N VAL A 31 -11.14 -11.31 12.40
CA VAL A 31 -12.33 -10.49 12.08
C VAL A 31 -12.93 -10.97 10.76
N GLU A 32 -14.18 -11.42 10.82
CA GLU A 32 -14.93 -11.86 9.63
C GLU A 32 -15.65 -10.70 8.92
N ASN A 33 -16.13 -9.71 9.68
CA ASN A 33 -16.90 -8.58 9.15
C ASN A 33 -16.48 -7.29 9.86
N GLY A 34 -16.08 -6.27 9.11
CA GLY A 34 -15.63 -5.00 9.67
C GLY A 34 -14.96 -4.09 8.64
N ILE A 35 -14.19 -3.12 9.14
CA ILE A 35 -13.45 -2.15 8.33
C ILE A 35 -11.95 -2.27 8.67
N CYS A 36 -11.11 -2.38 7.64
CA CYS A 36 -9.67 -2.29 7.78
C CYS A 36 -9.21 -0.86 7.44
N PHE A 37 -8.67 -0.15 8.43
CA PHE A 37 -8.09 1.18 8.21
C PHE A 37 -6.59 1.05 7.96
N ILE A 38 -6.14 1.57 6.82
CA ILE A 38 -4.72 1.64 6.45
C ILE A 38 -4.31 3.11 6.49
N PHE A 39 -3.21 3.40 7.20
CA PHE A 39 -2.74 4.76 7.41
C PHE A 39 -1.22 4.83 7.26
N SER A 40 -0.74 5.81 6.48
CA SER A 40 0.67 6.19 6.44
C SER A 40 0.91 7.32 7.44
N PRO A 41 1.81 7.16 8.44
CA PRO A 41 2.16 8.23 9.35
C PRO A 41 3.15 9.25 8.76
N HIS A 42 3.50 9.13 7.47
CA HIS A 42 4.51 9.96 6.81
C HIS A 42 3.83 11.03 5.96
N THR A 43 4.39 12.25 5.97
CA THR A 43 3.89 13.37 5.16
C THR A 43 4.26 13.27 3.69
N THR A 44 5.27 12.45 3.35
CA THR A 44 5.80 12.28 1.98
C THR A 44 5.48 10.92 1.37
N ALA A 45 4.62 10.12 2.00
CA ALA A 45 4.16 8.84 1.47
C ALA A 45 2.67 8.65 1.75
N GLY A 46 1.93 8.15 0.77
CA GLY A 46 0.50 7.91 0.85
C GLY A 46 0.13 6.44 0.73
N VAL A 47 -1.17 6.17 0.86
CA VAL A 47 -1.77 4.87 0.55
C VAL A 47 -2.86 5.12 -0.50
N THR A 48 -2.89 4.30 -1.53
CA THR A 48 -3.92 4.34 -2.58
C THR A 48 -4.32 2.93 -2.95
N ILE A 49 -5.51 2.78 -3.53
CA ILE A 49 -5.98 1.55 -4.16
C ILE A 49 -6.08 1.83 -5.66
N ASN A 50 -5.47 0.97 -6.46
CA ASN A 50 -5.50 1.04 -7.92
C ASN A 50 -5.27 -0.36 -8.52
N GLU A 51 -5.10 -0.46 -9.84
CA GLU A 51 -4.82 -1.72 -10.53
C GLU A 51 -3.48 -2.35 -10.10
N GLY A 52 -3.52 -3.64 -9.78
CA GLY A 52 -2.36 -4.46 -9.43
C GLY A 52 -1.98 -5.52 -10.48
N ALA A 53 -2.71 -5.61 -11.59
CA ALA A 53 -2.51 -6.65 -12.61
C ALA A 53 -1.51 -6.22 -13.69
N ASP A 54 -1.71 -5.05 -14.30
CA ASP A 54 -0.80 -4.50 -15.29
C ASP A 54 0.26 -3.58 -14.63
N PRO A 55 1.56 -3.94 -14.67
CA PRO A 55 2.62 -3.09 -14.15
C PRO A 55 2.78 -1.75 -14.91
N SER A 56 2.23 -1.59 -16.11
CA SER A 56 2.31 -0.35 -16.87
C SER A 56 1.58 0.81 -16.16
N VAL A 57 0.46 0.52 -15.48
CA VAL A 57 -0.36 1.53 -14.80
C VAL A 57 0.42 2.25 -13.70
N ARG A 58 1.18 1.51 -12.88
CA ARG A 58 2.04 2.12 -11.86
C ARG A 58 3.17 2.95 -12.48
N GLU A 59 3.71 2.54 -13.61
CA GLU A 59 4.79 3.25 -14.31
C GLU A 59 4.30 4.58 -14.86
N ASP A 60 3.10 4.58 -15.47
CA ASP A 60 2.44 5.79 -15.97
C ASP A 60 2.13 6.79 -14.84
N ILE A 61 1.61 6.30 -13.71
CA ILE A 61 1.35 7.16 -12.55
C ILE A 61 2.66 7.78 -12.03
N ILE A 62 3.71 6.96 -11.87
CA ILE A 62 5.03 7.46 -11.45
C ILE A 62 5.58 8.49 -12.44
N TYR A 63 5.42 8.25 -13.75
CA TYR A 63 5.83 9.20 -14.79
C TYR A 63 5.10 10.53 -14.64
N GLN A 64 3.77 10.52 -14.48
CA GLN A 64 2.99 11.75 -14.31
C GLN A 64 3.32 12.49 -13.01
N LEU A 65 3.53 11.79 -11.90
CA LEU A 65 3.86 12.42 -10.61
C LEU A 65 5.25 13.06 -10.57
N ASN A 66 6.18 12.60 -11.41
CA ASN A 66 7.54 13.13 -11.47
C ASN A 66 7.73 14.24 -12.51
N LYS A 67 6.69 14.57 -13.28
CA LYS A 67 6.71 15.62 -14.29
C LYS A 67 6.68 17.00 -13.65
#